data_AF-A0A1M7KZ39-F1
#
_entry.id   AF-A0A1M7KZ39-F1
#
_cell.length_a   1.000
_cell.length_b   1.000
_cell.length_c   1.000
_cell.angle_alpha   90.00
_cell.angle_beta   90.00
_cell.angle_gamma   90.00
#
_symmetry.space_group_name_H-M   'P 1'
#
loop_
_entity.id
_entity.type
_entity.pdbx_description
1 polymer ?
#
loop_
_entity_poly.entity_id
_entity_poly.type
_entity_poly.pdbx_seq_one_letter_code
_entity_poly.pdbx_strand_id
1 'polypeptide(L)'
;MSKSEKMRYLRNAPTLFPLESYTAQLKIIMENQPSSPSHNFLDELIQRDRSIAYEMIARFVPMETTAEISTFLKAFIAEEKKGDDYISEEGEEAVEKIARSLLERGRESINAKNYLTAAETAFAVILAIEPELCMVLDEGWTYQMIIIESFEYLDQIGKLPLSPDVFDLLLQQTTKHFNSIREEDRYVDDKWKELMLTFKNGYTQ
;
A
#
# COMPACT_ATOMS: atom_id res chain seq x y z
N MET A 1 -24.34 -30.85 17.79
CA MET A 1 -22.99 -30.55 17.25
C MET A 1 -23.14 -30.22 15.78
N SER A 2 -23.21 -28.93 15.44
CA SER A 2 -23.32 -28.48 14.06
C SER A 2 -21.91 -28.39 13.46
N LYS A 3 -21.69 -29.03 12.32
CA LYS A 3 -20.43 -28.98 11.58
C LYS A 3 -20.29 -27.60 10.95
N SER A 4 -19.20 -26.90 11.23
CA SER A 4 -18.80 -25.67 10.56
C SER A 4 -18.56 -25.96 9.08
N GLU A 5 -19.40 -25.41 8.20
CA GLU A 5 -19.44 -25.67 6.76
C GLU A 5 -18.75 -24.58 5.92
N LYS A 6 -17.82 -23.83 6.49
CA LYS A 6 -16.93 -22.94 5.73
C LYS A 6 -15.48 -23.26 6.04
N MET A 7 -15.02 -24.43 5.58
CA MET A 7 -13.58 -24.59 5.34
C MET A 7 -13.19 -23.59 4.26
N ARG A 8 -12.46 -22.54 4.67
CA ARG A 8 -11.83 -21.56 3.78
C ARG A 8 -10.81 -22.31 2.93
N TYR A 9 -10.99 -22.30 1.62
CA TYR A 9 -9.95 -22.76 0.72
C TYR A 9 -8.96 -21.61 0.52
N LEU A 10 -7.83 -21.73 1.19
CA LEU A 10 -6.66 -20.87 1.04
C LEU A 10 -6.20 -20.95 -0.42
N ARG A 11 -6.23 -19.82 -1.12
CA ARG A 11 -5.64 -19.68 -2.44
C ARG A 11 -4.42 -18.79 -2.30
N ASN A 12 -3.29 -19.41 -1.98
CA ASN A 12 -1.98 -18.84 -2.30
C ASN A 12 -1.88 -18.83 -3.83
N ALA A 13 -2.34 -17.73 -4.45
CA ALA A 13 -1.97 -17.47 -5.83
C ALA A 13 -0.48 -17.12 -5.81
N PRO A 14 0.38 -17.88 -6.52
CA PRO A 14 1.78 -17.51 -6.61
C PRO A 14 1.89 -16.14 -7.27
N THR A 15 2.29 -15.14 -6.49
CA THR A 15 2.61 -13.82 -6.99
C THR A 15 3.91 -13.94 -7.79
N LEU A 16 3.79 -14.09 -9.11
CA LEU A 16 4.90 -14.02 -10.07
C LEU A 16 5.42 -12.58 -10.24
N PHE A 17 5.37 -11.77 -9.19
CA PHE A 17 5.85 -10.40 -9.25
C PHE A 17 7.38 -10.42 -9.09
N PRO A 18 8.13 -9.90 -10.08
CA PRO A 18 9.58 -9.98 -10.05
C PRO A 18 10.14 -8.90 -9.12
N LEU A 19 10.10 -9.13 -7.80
CA LEU A 19 10.72 -8.25 -6.81
C LEU A 19 12.20 -8.00 -7.14
N GLU A 20 12.88 -9.01 -7.68
CA GLU A 20 14.25 -8.93 -8.20
C GLU A 20 14.47 -7.79 -9.22
N SER A 21 13.46 -7.49 -10.05
CA SER A 21 13.54 -6.40 -11.03
C SER A 21 13.54 -5.02 -10.37
N TYR A 22 12.83 -4.85 -9.25
CA TYR A 22 12.83 -3.60 -8.49
C TYR A 22 14.13 -3.45 -7.70
N THR A 23 14.68 -4.54 -7.17
CA THR A 23 16.02 -4.52 -6.56
C THR A 23 17.10 -4.11 -7.58
N ALA A 24 17.00 -4.59 -8.82
CA ALA A 24 17.90 -4.19 -9.90
C ALA A 24 17.75 -2.70 -10.26
N GLN A 25 16.53 -2.18 -10.31
CA GLN A 25 16.27 -0.75 -10.54
C GLN A 25 16.83 0.12 -9.41
N LEU A 26 16.60 -0.28 -8.15
CA LEU A 26 17.17 0.42 -6.99
C LEU A 26 18.69 0.49 -7.09
N LYS A 27 19.36 -0.62 -7.46
CA LYS A 27 20.80 -0.64 -7.66
C LYS A 27 21.27 0.36 -8.71
N ILE A 28 20.58 0.44 -9.86
CA ILE A 28 20.88 1.42 -10.91
C ILE A 28 20.72 2.86 -10.38
N ILE A 29 19.66 3.13 -9.62
CA ILE A 29 19.42 4.46 -9.03
C ILE A 29 20.57 4.82 -8.07
N MET A 30 20.98 3.88 -7.21
CA MET A 30 22.07 4.08 -6.26
C MET A 30 23.43 4.29 -6.95
N GLU A 31 23.73 3.52 -8.01
CA GLU A 31 24.97 3.66 -8.80
C GLU A 31 25.08 5.00 -9.53
N ASN A 32 23.95 5.61 -9.88
CA ASN A 32 23.90 6.92 -10.55
C ASN A 32 24.06 8.11 -9.58
N GLN A 33 24.06 7.88 -8.26
CA GLN A 33 24.28 8.92 -7.27
C GLN A 33 25.78 9.10 -6.98
N PRO A 34 26.25 10.32 -6.68
CA PRO A 34 27.66 10.55 -6.38
C PRO A 34 28.11 9.73 -5.17
N SER A 35 29.22 9.00 -5.31
CA SER A 35 29.74 8.11 -4.27
C SER A 35 30.00 8.88 -2.97
N SER A 36 29.38 8.43 -1.88
CA SER A 36 29.51 9.04 -0.55
C SER A 36 29.62 7.95 0.53
N PRO A 37 30.21 8.22 1.70
CA PRO A 37 30.23 7.28 2.82
C PRO A 37 28.82 6.80 3.22
N SER A 38 27.80 7.65 3.05
CA SER A 38 26.40 7.32 3.31
C SER A 38 25.85 6.28 2.32
N HIS A 39 26.28 6.30 1.06
CA HIS A 39 25.89 5.26 0.09
C HIS A 39 26.46 3.90 0.47
N ASN A 40 27.74 3.82 0.81
CA ASN A 40 28.36 2.55 1.21
C ASN A 40 27.69 1.96 2.47
N PHE A 41 27.34 2.82 3.43
CA PHE A 41 26.63 2.39 4.64
C PHE A 41 25.22 1.88 4.33
N LEU A 42 24.49 2.55 3.42
CA LEU A 42 23.16 2.10 2.99
C LEU A 42 23.23 0.75 2.27
N ASP A 43 24.23 0.54 1.41
CA ASP A 43 24.47 -0.75 0.77
C ASP A 43 24.74 -1.87 1.79
N GLU A 44 25.56 -1.59 2.81
CA GLU A 44 25.81 -2.54 3.90
C GLU A 44 24.54 -2.88 4.69
N LEU A 45 23.66 -1.89 4.90
CA LEU A 45 22.37 -2.10 5.58
C LEU A 45 21.42 -2.95 4.74
N ILE A 46 21.29 -2.67 3.44
CA ILE A 46 20.47 -3.44 2.49
C ILE A 46 20.91 -4.91 2.44
N GLN A 47 22.21 -5.18 2.52
CA GLN A 47 22.74 -6.55 2.56
C GLN A 47 22.42 -7.30 3.86
N ARG A 48 22.19 -6.57 4.97
CA ARG A 48 21.92 -7.15 6.29
C ARG A 48 20.43 -7.37 6.53
N ASP A 49 19.59 -6.46 6.03
CA ASP A 49 18.15 -6.48 6.25
C ASP A 49 17.41 -6.21 4.94
N ARG A 50 16.73 -7.23 4.43
CA ARG A 50 15.96 -7.16 3.19
C ARG A 50 14.82 -6.15 3.25
N SER A 51 14.24 -5.91 4.42
CA SER A 51 13.14 -4.95 4.58
C SER A 51 13.58 -3.52 4.24
N ILE A 52 14.84 -3.19 4.50
CA ILE A 52 15.46 -1.93 4.10
C ILE A 52 15.50 -1.81 2.58
N ALA A 53 15.82 -2.88 1.86
CA ALA A 53 15.82 -2.88 0.39
C ALA A 53 14.43 -2.52 -0.16
N TYR A 54 13.38 -3.14 0.40
CA TYR A 54 11.99 -2.90 -0.01
C TYR A 54 11.49 -1.51 0.40
N GLU A 55 11.90 -1.01 1.56
CA GLU A 55 11.66 0.38 1.95
C GLU A 55 12.30 1.35 0.95
N MET A 56 13.55 1.12 0.55
CA MET A 56 14.24 1.96 -0.42
C MET A 56 13.61 1.86 -1.82
N ILE A 57 13.11 0.68 -2.22
CA ILE A 57 12.31 0.53 -3.45
C ILE A 57 11.07 1.41 -3.38
N ALA A 58 10.30 1.34 -2.28
CA ALA A 58 9.12 2.18 -2.08
C ALA A 58 9.42 3.68 -2.14
N ARG A 59 10.57 4.11 -1.62
CA ARG A 59 11.00 5.51 -1.64
C ARG A 59 11.44 5.97 -3.02
N PHE A 60 12.27 5.20 -3.71
CA PHE A 60 13.05 5.72 -4.85
C PHE A 60 12.71 5.11 -6.19
N VAL A 61 12.20 3.89 -6.25
CA VAL A 61 11.84 3.28 -7.54
C VAL A 61 10.47 3.82 -7.97
N PRO A 62 10.38 4.50 -9.12
CA PRO A 62 9.12 5.06 -9.59
C PRO A 62 8.13 3.93 -9.82
N MET A 63 6.96 4.05 -9.19
CA MET A 63 5.81 3.19 -9.45
C MET A 63 4.63 4.10 -9.73
N GLU A 64 4.07 4.01 -10.92
CA GLU A 64 3.17 5.04 -11.46
C GLU A 64 1.69 4.74 -11.24
N THR A 65 1.34 3.50 -10.88
CA THR A 65 -0.06 3.08 -10.83
C THR A 65 -0.40 2.37 -9.53
N THR A 66 -1.68 2.46 -9.15
CA THR A 66 -2.23 1.68 -8.03
C THR A 66 -1.98 0.19 -8.18
N ALA A 67 -2.07 -0.34 -9.40
CA ALA A 67 -1.86 -1.77 -9.66
C ALA A 67 -0.41 -2.18 -9.41
N GLU A 68 0.55 -1.36 -9.85
CA GLU A 68 1.97 -1.62 -9.66
C GLU A 68 2.37 -1.60 -8.18
N ILE A 69 1.99 -0.53 -7.47
CA ILE A 69 2.27 -0.38 -6.03
C ILE A 69 1.60 -1.49 -5.22
N SER A 70 0.33 -1.81 -5.52
CA SER A 70 -0.41 -2.86 -4.81
C SER A 70 0.21 -4.23 -5.06
N THR A 71 0.68 -4.50 -6.29
CA THR A 71 1.31 -5.79 -6.61
C THR A 71 2.67 -5.92 -5.92
N PHE A 72 3.46 -4.84 -5.87
CA PHE A 72 4.70 -4.79 -5.11
C PHE A 72 4.47 -5.12 -3.63
N LEU A 73 3.52 -4.45 -2.97
CA LEU A 73 3.18 -4.72 -1.56
C LEU A 73 2.67 -6.15 -1.35
N LYS A 74 1.78 -6.65 -2.21
CA LYS A 74 1.27 -8.03 -2.12
C LYS A 74 2.38 -9.08 -2.26
N ALA A 75 3.34 -8.83 -3.14
CA ALA A 75 4.49 -9.71 -3.31
C ALA A 75 5.38 -9.71 -2.05
N PHE A 76 5.62 -8.55 -1.46
CA PHE A 76 6.36 -8.44 -0.20
C PHE A 76 5.63 -9.15 0.96
N ILE A 77 4.32 -8.92 1.12
CA ILE A 77 3.49 -9.60 2.13
C ILE A 77 3.58 -11.12 1.97
N ALA A 78 3.45 -11.63 0.74
CA ALA A 78 3.57 -13.06 0.46
C ALA A 78 4.96 -13.62 0.82
N GLU A 79 6.03 -12.84 0.61
CA GLU A 79 7.39 -13.22 1.00
C GLU A 79 7.58 -13.25 2.52
N GLU A 80 7.01 -12.29 3.26
CA GLU A 80 7.08 -12.26 4.73
C GLU A 80 6.31 -13.41 5.37
N LYS A 81 5.22 -13.86 4.74
CA LYS A 81 4.52 -15.09 5.14
C LYS A 81 5.33 -16.36 4.94
N LYS A 82 6.40 -16.36 4.14
CA LYS A 82 7.28 -17.53 3.91
C LYS A 82 6.55 -18.82 3.51
N GLY A 83 5.40 -18.70 2.85
CA GLY A 83 4.55 -19.82 2.43
C GLY A 83 3.53 -20.27 3.49
N ASP A 84 3.51 -19.65 4.67
CA ASP A 84 2.43 -19.76 5.63
C ASP A 84 1.22 -18.92 5.19
N ASP A 85 0.07 -19.19 5.78
CA ASP A 85 -1.15 -18.43 5.50
C ASP A 85 -1.19 -17.11 6.28
N TYR A 86 -0.53 -17.07 7.44
CA TYR A 86 -0.52 -15.96 8.37
C TYR A 86 0.79 -15.17 8.31
N ILE A 87 0.69 -13.85 8.44
CA ILE A 87 1.87 -13.00 8.63
C ILE A 87 2.16 -12.85 10.14
N SER A 88 3.45 -12.76 10.49
CA SER A 88 3.88 -12.45 11.86
C SER A 88 3.82 -10.95 12.14
N GLU A 89 3.78 -10.58 13.42
CA GLU A 89 3.85 -9.17 13.86
C GLU A 89 5.08 -8.45 13.30
N GLU A 90 6.27 -9.08 13.34
CA GLU A 90 7.50 -8.55 12.71
C GLU A 90 7.33 -8.32 11.20
N GLY A 91 6.59 -9.20 10.52
CA GLY A 91 6.25 -9.05 9.10
C GLY A 91 5.30 -7.87 8.87
N GLU A 92 4.31 -7.69 9.76
CA GLU A 92 3.42 -6.53 9.71
C GLU A 92 4.17 -5.21 9.91
N GLU A 93 5.10 -5.15 10.87
CA GLU A 93 5.97 -3.98 11.08
C GLU A 93 6.84 -3.68 9.86
N ALA A 94 7.33 -4.71 9.16
CA ALA A 94 8.09 -4.52 7.93
C ALA A 94 7.21 -3.94 6.81
N VAL A 95 5.96 -4.42 6.67
CA VAL A 95 4.97 -3.88 5.73
C VAL A 95 4.64 -2.43 6.09
N GLU A 96 4.53 -2.09 7.37
CA GLU A 96 4.28 -0.74 7.85
C GLU A 96 5.35 0.25 7.38
N LYS A 97 6.64 -0.10 7.52
CA LYS A 97 7.76 0.76 7.06
C LYS A 97 7.69 1.06 5.56
N ILE A 98 7.33 0.07 4.76
CA ILE A 98 7.17 0.20 3.31
C ILE A 98 5.94 1.04 2.98
N ALA A 99 4.80 0.78 3.62
CA ALA A 99 3.58 1.54 3.43
C ALA A 99 3.77 3.02 3.80
N ARG A 100 4.43 3.31 4.93
CA ARG A 100 4.80 4.68 5.34
C ARG A 100 5.66 5.36 4.28
N SER A 101 6.67 4.67 3.76
CA SER A 101 7.55 5.19 2.71
C SER A 101 6.80 5.51 1.41
N LEU A 102 5.86 4.66 1.01
CA LEU A 102 4.97 4.92 -0.12
C LEU A 102 4.12 6.16 0.13
N LEU A 103 3.46 6.24 1.30
CA LEU A 103 2.61 7.39 1.65
C LEU A 103 3.41 8.70 1.74
N GLU A 104 4.64 8.68 2.23
CA GLU A 104 5.56 9.83 2.22
C GLU A 104 5.82 10.32 0.79
N ARG A 105 6.13 9.41 -0.14
CA ARG A 105 6.26 9.73 -1.58
C ARG A 105 4.95 10.26 -2.16
N GLY A 106 3.81 9.72 -1.73
CA GLY A 106 2.50 10.27 -2.05
C GLY A 106 2.34 11.71 -1.57
N ARG A 107 2.79 12.05 -0.35
CA ARG A 107 2.76 13.43 0.18
C ARG A 107 3.60 14.38 -0.67
N GLU A 108 4.74 13.94 -1.20
CA GLU A 108 5.54 14.73 -2.15
C GLU A 108 4.75 15.05 -3.43
N SER A 109 3.92 14.10 -3.91
CA SER A 109 3.03 14.32 -5.05
C SER A 109 1.96 15.38 -4.76
N ILE A 110 1.45 15.45 -3.52
CA ILE A 110 0.54 16.54 -3.09
C ILE A 110 1.24 17.90 -3.19
N ASN A 111 2.50 17.99 -2.74
CA ASN A 111 3.29 19.23 -2.82
C ASN A 111 3.51 19.67 -4.29
N ALA A 112 3.62 18.70 -5.21
CA ALA A 112 3.68 18.94 -6.65
C ALA A 112 2.31 19.18 -7.31
N LYS A 113 1.20 19.19 -6.54
CA LYS A 113 -0.19 19.30 -7.00
C LYS A 113 -0.69 18.12 -7.85
N ASN A 114 -0.04 16.97 -7.75
CA ASN A 114 -0.41 15.72 -8.41
C ASN A 114 -1.31 14.87 -7.48
N TYR A 115 -2.53 15.35 -7.24
CA TYR A 115 -3.44 14.76 -6.25
C TYR A 115 -3.95 13.35 -6.61
N LEU A 116 -4.09 13.06 -7.91
CA LEU A 116 -4.49 11.72 -8.36
C LEU A 116 -3.39 10.69 -8.08
N THR A 117 -2.14 11.00 -8.40
CA THR A 117 -0.98 10.15 -8.10
C THR A 117 -0.81 9.92 -6.60
N ALA A 118 -1.02 10.98 -5.82
CA ALA A 118 -1.08 10.91 -4.36
C ALA A 118 -2.15 9.91 -3.89
N ALA A 119 -3.39 10.04 -4.38
CA ALA A 119 -4.48 9.15 -4.03
C ALA A 119 -4.25 7.69 -4.50
N GLU A 120 -3.70 7.49 -5.69
CA GLU A 120 -3.36 6.17 -6.24
C GLU A 120 -2.44 5.38 -5.33
N THR A 121 -1.51 6.07 -4.65
CA THR A 121 -0.60 5.47 -3.68
C THR A 121 -1.35 4.93 -2.46
N ALA A 122 -2.25 5.72 -1.87
CA ALA A 122 -3.02 5.28 -0.72
C ALA A 122 -4.05 4.19 -1.06
N PHE A 123 -4.70 4.28 -2.22
CA PHE A 123 -5.55 3.18 -2.71
C PHE A 123 -4.77 1.88 -2.85
N ALA A 124 -3.52 1.95 -3.33
CA ALA A 124 -2.70 0.75 -3.51
C ALA A 124 -2.36 0.06 -2.19
N VAL A 125 -2.05 0.85 -1.16
CA VAL A 125 -1.79 0.37 0.21
C VAL A 125 -3.02 -0.32 0.76
N ILE A 126 -4.20 0.33 0.71
CA ILE A 126 -5.46 -0.25 1.19
C ILE A 126 -5.78 -1.56 0.45
N LEU A 127 -5.68 -1.57 -0.88
CA LEU A 127 -5.98 -2.74 -1.71
C LEU A 127 -4.98 -3.90 -1.56
N ALA A 128 -3.79 -3.62 -1.01
CA ALA A 128 -2.82 -4.65 -0.67
C ALA A 128 -3.07 -5.23 0.72
N ILE A 129 -3.49 -4.42 1.69
CA ILE A 129 -3.51 -4.79 3.11
C ILE A 129 -4.90 -5.23 3.57
N GLU A 130 -5.99 -4.58 3.14
CA GLU A 130 -7.34 -4.89 3.63
C GLU A 130 -7.72 -6.38 3.48
N PRO A 131 -7.48 -7.04 2.32
CA PRO A 131 -7.77 -8.47 2.17
C PRO A 131 -6.95 -9.37 3.13
N GLU A 132 -5.80 -8.89 3.58
CA GLU A 132 -4.87 -9.64 4.42
C GLU A 132 -5.21 -9.57 5.91
N LEU A 133 -6.16 -8.72 6.32
CA LEU A 133 -6.62 -8.62 7.71
C LEU A 133 -7.17 -9.94 8.29
N CYS A 134 -7.61 -10.87 7.43
CA CYS A 134 -8.05 -12.20 7.89
C CYS A 134 -6.90 -13.19 8.13
N MET A 135 -5.68 -12.79 7.81
CA MET A 135 -4.45 -13.58 7.77
C MET A 135 -3.34 -12.97 8.65
N VAL A 136 -3.72 -12.22 9.67
CA VAL A 136 -2.82 -11.62 10.67
C VAL A 136 -2.90 -12.38 11.99
N LEU A 137 -1.82 -12.31 12.77
CA LEU A 137 -1.83 -12.77 14.15
C LEU A 137 -2.28 -11.62 15.06
N ASP A 138 -2.88 -11.95 16.20
CA ASP A 138 -3.22 -10.98 17.27
C ASP A 138 -3.99 -9.73 16.81
N GLU A 139 -5.16 -9.95 16.20
CA GLU A 139 -6.12 -8.92 15.75
C GLU A 139 -5.62 -7.95 14.65
N GLY A 140 -4.33 -7.98 14.28
CA GLY A 140 -3.77 -7.22 13.16
C GLY A 140 -3.75 -5.72 13.39
N TRP A 141 -3.42 -5.28 14.61
CA TRP A 141 -3.40 -3.86 14.98
C TRP A 141 -2.56 -3.02 14.01
N THR A 142 -1.38 -3.49 13.62
CA THR A 142 -0.48 -2.78 12.69
C THR A 142 -1.14 -2.58 11.33
N TYR A 143 -1.75 -3.62 10.76
CA TYR A 143 -2.49 -3.51 9.51
C TYR A 143 -3.69 -2.58 9.60
N GLN A 144 -4.46 -2.64 10.70
CA GLN A 144 -5.57 -1.72 10.94
C GLN A 144 -5.08 -0.26 10.96
N MET A 145 -3.96 0.02 11.63
CA MET A 145 -3.38 1.36 11.68
C MET A 145 -2.92 1.85 10.30
N ILE A 146 -2.25 1.01 9.51
CA ILE A 146 -1.85 1.38 8.13
C ILE A 146 -3.08 1.73 7.28
N ILE A 147 -4.15 0.95 7.38
CA ILE A 147 -5.40 1.20 6.66
C ILE A 147 -6.03 2.52 7.12
N ILE A 148 -6.14 2.76 8.43
CA ILE A 148 -6.67 4.00 8.99
C ILE A 148 -5.87 5.21 8.49
N GLU A 149 -4.54 5.18 8.61
CA GLU A 149 -3.66 6.26 8.15
C GLU A 149 -3.81 6.52 6.63
N SER A 150 -4.02 5.46 5.84
CA SER A 150 -4.22 5.57 4.40
C SER A 150 -5.57 6.23 4.04
N PHE A 151 -6.64 5.91 4.77
CA PHE A 151 -7.93 6.59 4.61
C PHE A 151 -7.89 8.04 5.08
N GLU A 152 -7.25 8.33 6.21
CA GLU A 152 -7.07 9.70 6.71
C GLU A 152 -6.28 10.54 5.71
N TYR A 153 -5.27 9.96 5.07
CA TYR A 153 -4.52 10.60 4.00
C TYR A 153 -5.40 10.94 2.78
N LEU A 154 -6.27 10.02 2.34
CA LEU A 154 -7.23 10.27 1.26
C LEU A 154 -8.27 11.33 1.63
N ASP A 155 -8.75 11.33 2.87
CA ASP A 155 -9.66 12.33 3.40
C ASP A 155 -9.00 13.72 3.47
N GLN A 156 -7.71 13.80 3.82
CA GLN A 156 -6.92 15.03 3.75
C GLN A 156 -6.86 15.59 2.32
N ILE A 157 -6.68 14.74 1.30
CA ILE A 157 -6.76 15.17 -0.10
C ILE A 157 -8.15 15.73 -0.41
N GLY A 158 -9.20 15.06 0.07
CA GLY A 158 -10.60 15.47 -0.15
C GLY A 158 -11.00 16.81 0.48
N LYS A 159 -10.19 17.32 1.42
CA LYS A 159 -10.36 18.63 2.07
C LYS A 159 -9.59 19.77 1.40
N LEU A 160 -8.82 19.47 0.35
CA LEU A 160 -8.09 20.49 -0.41
C LEU A 160 -9.01 21.23 -1.39
N PRO A 161 -8.67 22.47 -1.78
CA PRO A 161 -9.43 23.22 -2.78
C PRO A 161 -9.12 22.69 -4.19
N LEU A 162 -9.71 21.55 -4.54
CA LEU A 162 -9.53 20.87 -5.82
C LEU A 162 -10.58 21.29 -6.85
N SER A 163 -10.30 21.07 -8.13
CA SER A 163 -11.30 21.28 -9.17
C SER A 163 -12.38 20.19 -9.15
N PRO A 164 -13.60 20.49 -9.65
CA PRO A 164 -14.65 19.50 -9.83
C PRO A 164 -14.17 18.22 -10.54
N ASP A 165 -13.47 18.37 -11.67
CA ASP A 165 -12.99 17.21 -12.45
C ASP A 165 -12.08 16.29 -11.62
N VAL A 166 -11.26 16.84 -10.71
CA VAL A 166 -10.40 16.03 -9.83
C VAL A 166 -11.23 15.28 -8.81
N PHE A 167 -12.22 15.92 -8.18
CA PHE A 167 -13.14 15.22 -7.29
C PHE A 167 -13.92 14.11 -8.01
N ASP A 168 -14.32 14.32 -9.28
CA ASP A 168 -15.06 13.32 -10.08
C ASP A 168 -14.21 12.08 -10.29
N LEU A 169 -12.95 12.29 -10.65
CA LEU A 169 -11.99 11.21 -10.84
C LEU A 169 -11.69 10.48 -9.52
N LEU A 170 -11.51 11.20 -8.41
CA LEU A 170 -11.29 10.59 -7.08
C LEU A 170 -12.49 9.75 -6.63
N LEU A 171 -13.72 10.24 -6.83
CA LEU A 171 -14.94 9.49 -6.52
C LEU A 171 -15.09 8.25 -7.39
N GLN A 172 -14.82 8.37 -8.69
CA GLN A 172 -14.84 7.24 -9.63
C GLN A 172 -13.81 6.17 -9.25
N GLN A 173 -12.58 6.57 -8.93
CA GLN A 173 -11.53 5.65 -8.47
C GLN A 173 -11.90 4.98 -7.15
N THR A 174 -12.39 5.73 -6.17
CA THR A 174 -12.85 5.19 -4.88
C THR A 174 -13.94 4.15 -5.06
N THR A 175 -14.94 4.45 -5.89
CA THR A 175 -16.05 3.54 -6.19
C THR A 175 -15.56 2.28 -6.92
N LYS A 176 -14.65 2.45 -7.89
CA LYS A 176 -14.04 1.33 -8.62
C LYS A 176 -13.26 0.41 -7.67
N HIS A 177 -12.44 0.98 -6.78
CA HIS A 177 -11.59 0.21 -5.87
C HIS A 177 -12.41 -0.50 -4.80
N PHE A 178 -13.39 0.17 -4.18
CA PHE A 178 -14.33 -0.47 -3.25
C PHE A 178 -15.05 -1.69 -3.86
N ASN A 179 -15.45 -1.60 -5.12
CA ASN A 179 -16.13 -2.69 -5.83
C ASN A 179 -15.17 -3.76 -6.38
N SER A 180 -13.86 -3.50 -6.36
CA SER A 180 -12.84 -4.47 -6.81
C SER A 180 -12.46 -5.47 -5.71
N ILE A 181 -12.70 -5.12 -4.44
CA ILE A 181 -12.48 -6.00 -3.31
C ILE A 181 -13.68 -6.93 -3.18
N ARG A 182 -13.43 -8.23 -2.99
CA ARG A 182 -14.50 -9.20 -2.79
C ARG A 182 -15.19 -8.92 -1.46
N GLU A 183 -16.50 -9.09 -1.39
CA GLU A 183 -17.29 -8.74 -0.20
C GLU A 183 -16.79 -9.44 1.07
N GLU A 184 -16.31 -10.68 0.97
CA GLU A 184 -15.72 -11.43 2.07
C GLU A 184 -14.35 -10.92 2.55
N ASP A 185 -13.68 -10.11 1.74
CA ASP A 185 -12.35 -9.55 2.00
C ASP A 185 -12.42 -8.05 2.36
N ARG A 186 -13.63 -7.49 2.50
CA ARG A 186 -13.86 -6.10 2.94
C ARG A 186 -14.10 -6.04 4.44
N TYR A 187 -13.28 -5.25 5.12
CA TYR A 187 -13.29 -5.11 6.57
C TYR A 187 -13.61 -3.67 7.02
N VAL A 188 -13.46 -2.68 6.14
CA VAL A 188 -13.65 -1.25 6.47
C VAL A 188 -14.62 -0.55 5.52
N ASP A 189 -15.76 -1.21 5.27
CA ASP A 189 -16.87 -0.73 4.44
C ASP A 189 -17.36 0.68 4.81
N ASP A 190 -17.35 1.02 6.09
CA ASP A 190 -17.70 2.32 6.64
C ASP A 190 -16.73 3.41 6.17
N LYS A 191 -15.42 3.18 6.26
CA LYS A 191 -14.38 4.12 5.80
C LYS A 191 -14.46 4.38 4.30
N TRP A 192 -14.72 3.35 3.51
CA TRP A 192 -14.95 3.50 2.07
C TRP A 192 -16.16 4.39 1.78
N LYS A 193 -17.28 4.20 2.49
CA LYS A 193 -18.49 5.01 2.32
C LYS A 193 -18.28 6.46 2.75
N GLU A 194 -17.59 6.68 3.86
CA GLU A 194 -17.21 8.02 4.32
C GLU A 194 -16.35 8.73 3.27
N LEU A 195 -15.34 8.05 2.72
CA LEU A 195 -14.48 8.62 1.69
C LEU A 195 -15.24 8.98 0.41
N MET A 196 -16.18 8.13 -0.03
CA MET A 196 -17.06 8.46 -1.15
C MET A 196 -17.91 9.70 -0.87
N LEU A 197 -18.39 9.87 0.36
CA LEU A 197 -19.11 11.09 0.75
C LEU A 197 -18.19 12.31 0.76
N THR A 198 -16.96 12.19 1.27
CA THR A 198 -15.96 13.25 1.23
C THR A 198 -15.75 13.74 -0.20
N PHE A 199 -15.42 12.84 -1.14
CA PHE A 199 -15.18 13.26 -2.53
C PHE A 199 -16.44 13.73 -3.24
N LYS A 200 -17.61 13.13 -2.97
CA LYS A 200 -18.89 13.58 -3.53
C LYS A 200 -19.29 14.99 -3.06
N ASN A 201 -18.95 15.36 -1.83
CA ASN A 201 -19.30 16.66 -1.27
C ASN A 201 -18.21 17.71 -1.47
N GLY A 202 -16.99 17.31 -1.86
CA GLY A 202 -15.85 18.22 -2.05
C GLY A 202 -16.11 19.37 -3.03
N TYR A 203 -16.96 19.18 -4.04
CA TYR A 203 -17.38 20.23 -4.98
C TYR A 203 -18.23 21.35 -4.36
N THR A 204 -18.85 21.06 -3.21
CA THR A 204 -19.81 21.96 -2.58
C THR A 204 -19.18 22.85 -1.51
N GLN A 205 -17.89 22.62 -1.21
CA GLN A 205 -17.07 23.41 -0.28
C GLN A 205 -16.17 24.37 -1.06
#